data_AF-A0A0J7YN83-F1
#
_entry.id   AF-A0A0J7YN83-F1
#
_cell.length_a   1.000
_cell.length_b   1.000
_cell.length_c   1.000
_cell.angle_alpha   90.00
_cell.angle_beta   90.00
_cell.angle_gamma   90.00
#
_symmetry.space_group_name_H-M   'P 1'
#
loop_
_entity.id
_entity.type
_entity.pdbx_description
1 polymer ?
#
loop_
_entity_poly.entity_id
_entity_poly.type
_entity_poly.pdbx_seq_one_letter_code
_entity_poly.pdbx_strand_id
1 'polypeptide(L)'
;ILHCEPFIMGTETAPEQGTWLPLECNPELISDYLCKLGVKEDEIQCADIYGIDPDLLQMVPSGVVAVLTLFPISDASEKHRRKEQTDIENNKLCQNVAFTVICVFEFMTNEP
;
A
#
# COMPACT_ATOMS: atom_id res chain seq x y z
N ILE A 1 0.22 -28.41 -1.92
CA ILE A 1 -0.93 -27.92 -2.70
C ILE A 1 -1.97 -27.55 -1.65
N LEU A 2 -1.98 -26.28 -1.25
CA LEU A 2 -2.83 -25.81 -0.17
C LEU A 2 -4.28 -25.86 -0.64
N HIS A 3 -5.07 -26.66 0.07
CA HIS A 3 -6.50 -26.80 -0.10
C HIS A 3 -7.14 -25.73 0.81
N CYS A 4 -7.75 -24.70 0.21
CA CYS A 4 -8.64 -23.78 0.93
C CYS A 4 -10.04 -24.42 0.96
N GLU A 5 -10.49 -24.85 2.13
CA GLU A 5 -11.88 -25.26 2.35
C GLU A 5 -12.76 -24.00 2.53
N PRO A 6 -13.98 -23.96 1.97
CA PRO A 6 -14.84 -22.79 2.01
C PRO A 6 -15.72 -22.78 3.28
N PHE A 7 -15.73 -21.66 4.00
CA PHE A 7 -16.73 -21.36 5.02
C PHE A 7 -17.96 -20.79 4.33
N ILE A 8 -19.06 -21.54 4.27
CA ILE A 8 -20.34 -21.10 3.69
C ILE A 8 -21.42 -21.00 4.78
N MET A 9 -21.87 -19.78 5.05
CA MET A 9 -23.28 -19.52 5.40
C MET A 9 -23.64 -18.08 5.03
N GLY A 10 -24.40 -17.93 3.95
CA GLY A 10 -24.93 -16.65 3.47
C GLY A 10 -25.20 -16.73 1.98
N THR A 11 -26.47 -16.71 1.58
CA THR A 11 -26.89 -16.76 0.17
C THR A 11 -26.61 -15.43 -0.52
N GLU A 12 -25.49 -15.32 -1.23
CA GLU A 12 -25.31 -14.33 -2.28
C GLU A 12 -24.44 -14.91 -3.40
N THR A 13 -24.80 -14.56 -4.63
CA THR A 13 -24.33 -15.10 -5.90
C THR A 13 -22.80 -15.14 -6.02
N ALA A 14 -22.27 -16.20 -6.62
CA ALA A 14 -20.83 -16.40 -6.82
C ALA A 14 -20.14 -15.13 -7.39
N PRO A 15 -18.99 -14.69 -6.84
CA PRO A 15 -18.35 -13.47 -7.28
C PRO A 15 -17.90 -13.62 -8.73
N GLU A 16 -18.26 -12.65 -9.57
CA GLU A 16 -17.72 -12.51 -10.91
C GLU A 16 -16.18 -12.47 -10.85
N GLN A 17 -15.52 -13.12 -11.81
CA GLN A 17 -14.06 -13.19 -11.86
C GLN A 17 -13.45 -11.78 -11.95
N GLY A 18 -12.84 -11.29 -10.86
CA GLY A 18 -11.81 -10.26 -10.95
C GLY A 18 -11.84 -9.11 -9.95
N THR A 19 -12.84 -8.99 -9.07
CA THR A 19 -12.88 -7.87 -8.12
C THR A 19 -12.17 -8.23 -6.82
N TRP A 20 -10.98 -7.67 -6.62
CA TRP A 20 -10.26 -7.76 -5.35
C TRP A 20 -10.90 -6.81 -4.33
N LEU A 21 -11.00 -7.26 -3.09
CA LEU A 21 -11.40 -6.40 -1.98
C LEU A 21 -10.27 -5.41 -1.65
N PRO A 22 -10.61 -4.15 -1.31
CA PRO A 22 -9.60 -3.19 -0.90
C PRO A 22 -8.91 -3.67 0.37
N LEU A 23 -7.59 -3.51 0.40
CA LEU A 23 -6.78 -3.86 1.57
C LEU A 23 -6.89 -2.76 2.62
N GLU A 24 -7.17 -3.13 3.86
CA GLU A 24 -7.09 -2.20 4.98
C GLU A 24 -5.62 -1.86 5.25
N CYS A 25 -5.30 -0.58 5.41
CA CYS A 25 -3.95 -0.12 5.75
C CYS A 25 -3.66 -0.32 7.25
N ASN A 26 -3.70 -1.58 7.67
CA ASN A 26 -3.44 -2.02 9.04
C ASN A 26 -2.12 -2.82 9.08
N PRO A 27 -1.15 -2.46 9.94
CA PRO A 27 0.17 -3.09 9.97
C PRO A 27 0.13 -4.58 10.26
N GLU A 28 -0.79 -5.06 11.10
CA GLU A 28 -0.93 -6.50 11.40
C GLU A 28 -1.38 -7.26 10.14
N LEU A 29 -2.40 -6.73 9.46
CA LEU A 29 -2.95 -7.32 8.24
C LEU A 29 -1.91 -7.36 7.11
N ILE A 30 -1.14 -6.28 6.94
CA ILE A 30 -0.10 -6.20 5.92
C ILE A 30 1.05 -7.15 6.25
N SER A 31 1.46 -7.24 7.52
CA SER A 31 2.52 -8.16 7.96
C SER A 31 2.11 -9.61 7.70
N ASP A 32 0.88 -9.98 8.07
CA ASP A 32 0.30 -11.31 7.78
C ASP A 32 0.23 -11.60 6.28
N TYR A 33 -0.12 -10.59 5.47
CA TYR A 33 -0.16 -10.71 4.03
C TYR A 33 1.23 -10.96 3.44
N LEU A 34 2.26 -10.24 3.89
CA LEU A 34 3.65 -10.47 3.47
C LEU A 34 4.15 -11.86 3.87
N CYS A 35 3.78 -12.33 5.07
CA CYS A 35 4.12 -13.68 5.52
C CYS A 35 3.48 -14.75 4.62
N LYS A 36 2.21 -14.56 4.23
CA LYS A 36 1.52 -15.44 3.26
C LYS A 36 2.16 -15.42 1.87
N LEU A 37 2.82 -14.32 1.49
CA LEU A 37 3.59 -14.21 0.25
C LEU A 37 4.99 -14.85 0.33
N GLY A 38 5.42 -15.31 1.51
CA GLY A 38 6.68 -16.04 1.72
C GLY A 38 7.81 -15.21 2.34
N VAL A 39 7.53 -13.99 2.80
CA VAL A 39 8.47 -13.22 3.64
C VAL A 39 8.50 -13.84 5.04
N LYS A 40 9.67 -13.93 5.68
CA LYS A 40 9.75 -14.42 7.07
C LYS A 40 9.37 -13.31 8.05
N GLU A 41 8.66 -13.67 9.12
CA GLU A 41 8.24 -12.73 10.18
C GLU A 41 9.42 -11.95 10.79
N ASP A 42 10.60 -12.59 10.91
CA ASP A 42 11.80 -11.97 11.47
C ASP A 42 12.49 -10.97 10.51
N GLU A 43 12.10 -10.94 9.23
CA GLU A 43 12.75 -10.10 8.21
C GLU A 43 12.07 -8.74 8.04
N ILE A 44 10.73 -8.69 8.12
CA ILE A 44 9.94 -7.48 7.89
C ILE A 44 8.76 -7.42 8.85
N GLN A 45 8.61 -6.28 9.51
CA GLN A 45 7.44 -5.95 10.31
C GLN A 45 6.92 -4.56 9.92
N CYS A 46 5.60 -4.43 9.78
CA CYS A 46 4.97 -3.13 9.57
C CYS A 46 4.60 -2.49 10.91
N ALA A 47 4.73 -1.17 10.99
CA ALA A 47 4.36 -0.36 12.15
C ALA A 47 3.67 0.93 11.68
N ASP A 48 2.79 1.47 12.52
CA ASP A 48 2.11 2.73 12.23
C ASP A 48 3.03 3.93 12.38
N ILE A 49 2.82 4.92 11.50
CA ILE A 49 3.46 6.23 11.59
C ILE A 49 2.40 7.22 12.07
N TYR A 50 2.51 7.64 13.32
CA TYR A 50 1.54 8.56 13.94
C TYR A 50 1.62 10.00 13.40
N GLY A 51 2.75 10.38 12.82
CA GLY A 51 2.95 11.68 12.20
C GLY A 51 4.36 11.86 11.68
N ILE A 52 4.57 12.98 10.99
CA ILE A 52 5.87 13.34 10.39
C ILE A 52 6.68 14.30 11.27
N ASP A 53 6.15 14.65 12.44
CA ASP A 53 6.86 15.48 13.41
C ASP A 53 8.01 14.69 14.05
N PRO A 54 9.15 15.33 14.36
CA PRO A 54 10.33 14.63 14.89
C PRO A 54 10.08 13.82 16.16
N ASP A 55 9.16 14.28 17.02
CA ASP A 55 8.81 13.60 18.27
C ASP A 55 7.98 12.33 18.01
N LEU A 56 7.11 12.35 16.99
CA LEU A 56 6.29 11.19 16.61
C LEU A 56 7.12 10.17 15.81
N LEU A 57 8.05 10.63 14.99
CA LEU A 57 8.95 9.76 14.23
C LEU A 57 9.91 8.97 15.12
N GLN A 58 10.21 9.45 16.34
CA GLN A 58 11.00 8.68 17.31
C GLN A 58 10.31 7.40 17.79
N MET A 59 8.99 7.29 17.61
CA MET A 59 8.23 6.08 17.93
C MET A 59 8.36 5.00 16.85
N VAL A 60 8.82 5.37 15.64
CA VAL A 60 9.00 4.44 14.52
C VAL A 60 10.30 3.67 14.73
N PRO A 61 10.30 2.32 14.59
CA PRO A 61 11.50 1.53 14.70
C PRO A 61 12.59 1.99 13.72
N SER A 62 13.86 1.96 14.15
CA SER A 62 15.00 2.25 13.28
C SER A 62 15.17 1.15 12.22
N GLY A 63 15.61 1.53 11.02
CA GLY A 63 15.83 0.57 9.92
C GLY A 63 14.68 0.50 8.91
N VAL A 64 13.91 1.58 8.76
CA VAL A 64 12.81 1.68 7.79
C VAL A 64 13.34 1.59 6.36
N VAL A 65 12.82 0.64 5.59
CA VAL A 65 13.17 0.42 4.16
C VAL A 65 12.09 0.89 3.19
N ALA A 66 10.87 1.06 3.68
CA ALA A 66 9.71 1.42 2.87
C ALA A 66 8.68 2.15 3.73
N VAL A 67 7.91 3.05 3.11
CA VAL A 67 6.77 3.71 3.74
C VAL A 67 5.56 3.51 2.85
N LEU A 68 4.55 2.85 3.40
CA LEU A 68 3.24 2.75 2.76
C LEU A 68 2.42 3.98 3.12
N THR A 69 1.76 4.60 2.14
CA THR A 69 0.91 5.77 2.39
C THR A 69 -0.42 5.59 1.68
N LEU A 70 -1.49 5.60 2.45
CA LEU A 70 -2.85 5.66 1.94
C LEU A 70 -3.29 7.13 1.91
N PHE A 71 -3.65 7.63 0.73
CA PHE A 71 -4.18 8.99 0.57
C PHE A 71 -5.32 9.01 -0.44
N PRO A 72 -6.30 9.92 -0.29
CA PRO A 72 -7.40 10.03 -1.23
C PRO A 72 -6.90 10.54 -2.58
N ILE A 73 -7.20 9.80 -3.64
CA ILE A 73 -6.91 10.24 -5.01
C ILE A 73 -7.98 11.25 -5.42
N SER A 74 -7.55 12.42 -5.84
CA SER A 74 -8.39 13.50 -6.34
C SER A 74 -7.92 13.94 -7.74
N ASP A 75 -8.77 14.64 -8.48
CA ASP A 75 -8.39 15.21 -9.78
C ASP A 75 -7.17 16.12 -9.67
N ALA A 76 -7.05 16.84 -8.55
CA ALA A 76 -5.92 17.70 -8.26
C ALA A 76 -4.63 16.90 -8.08
N SER A 77 -4.66 15.80 -7.31
CA SER A 77 -3.50 14.94 -7.10
C SER A 77 -3.08 14.23 -8.39
N GLU A 78 -4.04 13.77 -9.20
CA GLU A 78 -3.73 13.12 -10.48
C GLU A 78 -3.14 14.10 -11.51
N LYS A 79 -3.68 15.33 -11.57
CA LYS A 79 -3.10 16.38 -12.41
C LYS A 79 -1.69 16.74 -11.98
N HIS A 80 -1.43 16.77 -10.67
CA HIS A 80 -0.10 17.00 -10.11
C HIS A 80 0.86 15.87 -10.51
N ARG A 81 0.48 14.61 -10.26
CA ARG A 81 1.26 13.42 -10.62
C ARG A 81 1.66 13.38 -12.09
N ARG A 82 0.71 13.68 -13.00
CA ARG A 82 0.98 13.74 -14.46
C ARG A 82 1.96 14.84 -14.82
N LYS A 83 1.86 16.01 -14.19
CA LYS A 83 2.78 17.13 -14.41
C LYS A 83 4.19 16.77 -13.96
N GLU A 84 4.33 16.20 -12.76
CA GLU A 84 5.63 15.77 -12.24
C GLU A 84 6.30 14.75 -13.15
N GLN A 85 5.55 13.75 -13.63
CA GLN A 85 6.03 12.77 -14.59
C GLN A 85 6.61 13.43 -15.85
N THR A 86 5.88 14.40 -16.43
CA THR A 86 6.35 15.15 -17.60
C THR A 86 7.60 15.99 -17.30
N ASP A 87 7.67 16.63 -16.13
CA ASP A 87 8.82 17.45 -15.76
C ASP A 87 10.08 16.61 -15.47
N ILE A 88 9.93 15.38 -14.96
CA ILE A 88 11.02 14.40 -14.81
C ILE A 88 11.53 13.94 -16.19
N GLU A 89 10.63 13.57 -17.12
CA GLU A 89 11.00 13.16 -18.49
C GLU A 89 11.73 14.27 -19.24
N ASN A 90 11.36 15.52 -18.99
CA ASN A 90 12.02 16.70 -19.55
C ASN A 90 13.28 17.13 -18.79
N ASN A 91 13.77 16.31 -17.84
CA ASN A 91 14.98 16.56 -17.04
C ASN A 91 14.96 17.90 -16.28
N LYS A 92 13.76 18.42 -15.97
CA LYS A 92 13.60 19.67 -15.20
C LYS A 92 13.71 19.44 -13.70
N LEU A 93 13.53 18.20 -13.24
CA LEU A 93 13.77 17.78 -11.86
C LEU A 93 14.89 16.73 -11.82
N CYS A 94 15.86 16.93 -10.93
CA CYS A 94 16.85 15.92 -10.59
C CYS A 94 16.25 14.96 -9.55
N GLN A 95 16.07 13.68 -9.88
CA GLN A 95 15.62 12.70 -8.89
C GLN A 95 16.83 12.09 -8.16
N ASN A 96 17.06 12.53 -6.92
CA ASN A 96 17.72 11.67 -5.94
C ASN A 96 16.68 10.62 -5.51
N VAL A 97 16.62 9.50 -6.22
CA VAL A 97 15.75 8.37 -5.85
C VAL A 97 16.36 7.72 -4.60
N ALA A 98 15.97 8.20 -3.43
CA ALA A 98 16.05 7.39 -2.22
C ALA A 98 15.10 6.21 -2.42
N PHE A 99 15.52 5.00 -2.05
CA PHE A 99 14.68 3.80 -2.02
C PHE A 99 13.52 4.04 -1.04
N THR A 100 12.46 4.68 -1.53
CA THR A 100 11.17 4.80 -0.85
C THR A 100 10.21 4.00 -1.70
N VAL A 101 9.94 2.76 -1.31
CA VAL A 101 8.85 1.99 -1.91
C VAL A 101 7.55 2.65 -1.48
N ILE A 102 7.05 3.59 -2.29
CA ILE A 102 5.71 4.16 -2.16
C ILE A 102 4.76 3.19 -2.86
N CYS A 103 4.20 2.26 -2.10
CA CYS A 103 3.06 1.50 -2.57
C CYS A 103 1.82 2.41 -2.46
N VAL A 104 1.40 3.00 -3.59
CA VAL A 104 0.07 3.62 -3.67
C VAL A 104 -0.91 2.49 -3.94
N PHE A 105 -1.68 2.09 -2.93
CA PHE A 105 -2.85 1.26 -3.21
C PHE A 105 -3.87 2.16 -3.90
N GLU A 106 -4.06 1.92 -5.18
CA GLU A 106 -5.21 2.43 -5.91
C GLU A 106 -6.45 1.93 -5.16
N PHE A 107 -7.31 2.86 -4.71
CA PHE A 107 -8.72 2.51 -4.61
C PHE A 107 -9.09 2.11 -6.03
N MET A 108 -9.11 0.80 -6.33
CA MET A 108 -9.87 0.32 -7.46
C MET A 108 -11.29 0.76 -7.15
N THR A 109 -11.67 1.90 -7.72
CA THR A 109 -13.01 2.44 -7.61
C THR A 109 -13.92 1.33 -8.09
N ASN A 110 -14.68 0.75 -7.15
CA ASN A 110 -15.92 0.07 -7.47
C ASN A 110 -16.82 1.12 -8.12
N GLU A 111 -16.64 1.33 -9.43
CA GLU A 111 -17.76 1.64 -10.30
C GLU A 111 -18.62 0.37 -10.35
N PRO A 112 -19.95 0.50 -10.19
CA PRO A 112 -20.86 -0.64 -10.09
C PRO A 112 -20.93 -1.49 -11.37
#